data_AF-A0A261GTM7-F1
#
_entry.id   AF-A0A261GTM7-F1
#
_cell.length_a   1.000
_cell.length_b   1.000
_cell.length_c   1.000
_cell.angle_alpha   90.00
_cell.angle_beta   90.00
_cell.angle_gamma   90.00
#
_symmetry.space_group_name_H-M   'P 1'
#
loop_
_entity.id
_entity.type
_entity.pdbx_description
1 polymer ?
#
loop_
_entity_poly.entity_id
_entity_poly.type
_entity_poly.pdbx_seq_one_letter_code
_entity_poly.pdbx_strand_id
1 'polypeptide(L)'
;MFQKFKNIKAVAFDFDGVFTDNSVYVSQHGEETVRCVRSDGIGLSKLKRLGIPHVIISTEANPVVTQRANKLGIDVVQNVERKDVELRKWASEIGVELEDIAFVGNDDNDLDALGVAGIPICVWDATSSVKDVCVHITEARGGHGAVREICELILDSHESDSHDLDVLSVVIPDKIDMGARVWGEETTLALASKKVMMKKLFVKAGCKGGLQYHRKRHEMGYVVSGKMLVRIGDGKNIKEIIMTGGDHYYFPPYLVHQEEAIEDTLIIECSTPWTNDRVRVEAEYQQPDGEVGLRTTIPGEEVLL
;
A
#
# COMPACT_ATOMS: atom_id res chain seq x y z
N MET A 1 -2.44 -9.44 -9.61
CA MET A 1 -3.32 -9.06 -8.50
C MET A 1 -4.11 -7.80 -8.85
N PHE A 2 -3.44 -6.65 -9.09
CA PHE A 2 -4.10 -5.37 -9.38
C PHE A 2 -5.02 -5.35 -10.61
N GLN A 3 -4.71 -6.10 -11.68
CA GLN A 3 -5.47 -6.03 -12.93
C GLN A 3 -6.92 -6.53 -12.83
N LYS A 4 -7.24 -7.39 -11.84
CA LYS A 4 -8.62 -7.87 -11.62
C LYS A 4 -9.50 -6.87 -10.87
N PHE A 5 -8.89 -6.04 -10.01
CA PHE A 5 -9.63 -5.02 -9.24
C PHE A 5 -9.92 -3.76 -10.06
N LYS A 6 -9.09 -3.47 -11.07
CA LYS A 6 -9.26 -2.34 -11.99
C LYS A 6 -10.63 -2.29 -12.68
N ASN A 7 -11.20 -3.45 -13.00
CA ASN A 7 -12.46 -3.53 -13.75
C ASN A 7 -13.69 -3.52 -12.85
N ILE A 8 -13.53 -3.43 -11.52
CA ILE A 8 -14.68 -3.44 -10.61
C ILE A 8 -15.45 -2.13 -10.78
N LYS A 9 -16.67 -2.25 -11.29
CA LYS A 9 -17.63 -1.14 -11.47
C LYS A 9 -18.72 -1.14 -10.41
N ALA A 10 -18.96 -2.26 -9.74
CA ALA A 10 -19.90 -2.34 -8.62
C ALA A 10 -19.50 -3.44 -7.63
N VAL A 11 -19.95 -3.33 -6.37
CA VAL A 11 -19.60 -4.30 -5.30
C VAL A 11 -20.83 -4.75 -4.53
N ALA A 12 -21.09 -6.05 -4.51
CA ALA A 12 -22.08 -6.66 -3.64
C ALA A 12 -21.40 -7.38 -2.47
N PHE A 13 -22.03 -7.36 -1.31
CA PHE A 13 -21.52 -7.96 -0.10
C PHE A 13 -22.57 -8.84 0.56
N ASP A 14 -22.17 -9.98 1.12
CA ASP A 14 -22.89 -10.55 2.25
C ASP A 14 -22.78 -9.63 3.49
N PHE A 15 -23.61 -9.89 4.51
CA PHE A 15 -23.54 -9.19 5.78
C PHE A 15 -22.85 -9.98 6.89
N ASP A 16 -23.30 -11.21 7.16
CA ASP A 16 -22.95 -11.97 8.36
C ASP A 16 -21.69 -12.81 8.15
N GLY A 17 -20.60 -12.39 8.81
CA GLY A 17 -19.27 -12.90 8.54
C GLY A 17 -18.48 -12.07 7.52
N VAL A 18 -19.08 -11.03 6.93
CA VAL A 18 -18.36 -9.99 6.17
C VAL A 18 -18.27 -8.69 6.95
N PHE A 19 -19.42 -8.09 7.30
CA PHE A 19 -19.51 -6.88 8.14
C PHE A 19 -19.46 -7.19 9.64
N THR A 20 -19.70 -8.45 10.00
CA THR A 20 -19.69 -8.98 11.36
C THR A 20 -18.65 -10.09 11.47
N ASP A 21 -18.27 -10.45 12.69
CA ASP A 21 -17.40 -11.60 13.00
C ASP A 21 -18.17 -12.93 13.03
N ASN A 22 -19.25 -13.02 12.26
CA ASN A 22 -20.20 -14.13 12.17
C ASN A 22 -20.80 -14.56 13.51
N SER A 23 -20.74 -13.69 14.53
CA SER A 23 -21.25 -13.94 15.87
C SER A 23 -22.48 -13.08 16.16
N VAL A 24 -23.46 -13.69 16.84
CA VAL A 24 -24.69 -13.02 17.28
C VAL A 24 -24.79 -13.08 18.80
N TYR A 25 -25.09 -11.94 19.42
CA TYR A 25 -25.49 -11.88 20.82
C TYR A 25 -27.01 -12.01 20.89
N VAL A 26 -27.48 -13.09 21.50
CA VAL A 26 -28.91 -13.37 21.65
C VAL A 26 -29.34 -13.09 23.09
N SER A 27 -30.34 -12.24 23.27
CA SER A 27 -30.93 -11.94 24.57
C SER A 27 -31.85 -13.08 25.04
N GLN A 28 -32.19 -13.10 26.33
CA GLN A 28 -33.18 -14.06 26.88
C GLN A 28 -34.57 -13.95 26.23
N HIS A 29 -34.85 -12.87 25.50
CA HIS A 29 -36.10 -12.63 24.78
C HIS A 29 -35.99 -12.97 23.28
N GLY A 30 -34.85 -13.51 22.83
CA GLY A 30 -34.59 -13.84 21.44
C GLY A 30 -34.21 -12.64 20.58
N GLU A 31 -33.87 -11.50 21.19
CA GLU A 31 -33.41 -10.32 20.45
C GLU A 31 -31.93 -10.48 20.09
N GLU A 32 -31.62 -10.26 18.82
CA GLU A 32 -30.27 -10.40 18.28
C GLU A 32 -29.58 -9.06 18.16
N THR A 33 -28.30 -9.02 18.53
CA THR A 33 -27.41 -7.89 18.26
C THR A 33 -26.09 -8.40 17.71
N VAL A 34 -25.47 -7.60 16.83
CA VAL A 34 -24.19 -7.94 16.20
C VAL A 34 -23.18 -6.82 16.41
N ARG A 35 -21.91 -7.13 16.19
CA ARG A 35 -20.82 -6.17 16.23
C ARG A 35 -20.33 -5.87 14.81
N CYS A 36 -20.24 -4.59 14.46
CA CYS A 36 -19.60 -4.13 13.22
C CYS A 36 -18.50 -3.11 13.54
N VAL A 37 -17.54 -2.93 12.63
CA VAL A 37 -16.46 -1.94 12.79
C VAL A 37 -16.73 -0.63 12.06
N ARG A 38 -16.22 0.47 12.61
CA ARG A 38 -16.39 1.82 12.04
C ARG A 38 -15.52 2.06 10.81
N SER A 39 -14.38 1.37 10.72
CA SER A 39 -13.43 1.47 9.60
C SER A 39 -14.05 1.16 8.25
N ASP A 40 -14.97 0.19 8.21
CA ASP A 40 -15.67 -0.22 6.98
C ASP A 40 -16.50 0.93 6.41
N GLY A 41 -17.15 1.71 7.27
CA GLY A 41 -17.91 2.88 6.83
C GLY A 41 -17.05 3.97 6.20
N ILE A 42 -15.77 4.08 6.58
CA ILE A 42 -14.82 4.98 5.91
C ILE A 42 -14.52 4.48 4.50
N GLY A 43 -14.33 3.16 4.34
CA GLY A 43 -14.11 2.52 3.04
C GLY A 43 -15.30 2.72 2.09
N LEU A 44 -16.51 2.38 2.54
CA LEU A 44 -17.74 2.56 1.77
C LEU A 44 -17.99 4.03 1.40
N SER A 45 -17.74 4.95 2.33
CA SER A 45 -17.86 6.39 2.05
C SER A 45 -16.89 6.85 0.95
N LYS A 46 -15.71 6.24 0.83
CA LYS A 46 -14.76 6.50 -0.25
C LYS A 46 -15.25 5.90 -1.57
N LEU A 47 -15.71 4.65 -1.58
CA LEU A 47 -16.31 4.02 -2.78
C LEU A 47 -17.48 4.82 -3.33
N LYS A 48 -18.36 5.31 -2.44
CA LYS A 48 -19.49 6.17 -2.81
C LYS A 48 -19.04 7.45 -3.52
N ARG A 49 -17.91 8.04 -3.12
CA ARG A 49 -17.35 9.23 -3.79
C ARG A 49 -16.77 8.92 -5.17
N LEU A 50 -16.33 7.69 -5.42
CA LEU A 50 -15.96 7.24 -6.77
C LEU A 50 -17.18 6.91 -7.65
N GLY A 51 -18.40 6.96 -7.10
CA GLY A 51 -19.61 6.61 -7.85
C GLY A 51 -19.75 5.11 -8.12
N ILE A 52 -19.01 4.26 -7.41
CA ILE A 52 -19.10 2.80 -7.52
C ILE A 52 -20.33 2.33 -6.74
N PRO A 53 -21.38 1.79 -7.39
CA PRO A 53 -22.56 1.27 -6.72
C PRO A 53 -22.20 0.10 -5.81
N HIS A 54 -22.85 0.01 -4.66
CA HIS A 54 -22.62 -1.07 -3.72
C HIS A 54 -23.88 -1.44 -2.93
N VAL A 55 -24.04 -2.72 -2.63
CA VAL A 55 -25.24 -3.30 -2.02
C VAL A 55 -24.90 -4.43 -1.05
N ILE A 56 -25.71 -4.59 0.00
CA ILE A 56 -25.72 -5.78 0.85
C ILE A 56 -26.82 -6.73 0.34
N ILE A 57 -26.49 -8.00 0.13
CA ILE A 57 -27.42 -9.08 -0.21
C ILE A 57 -27.33 -10.14 0.89
N SER A 58 -28.31 -10.16 1.79
CA SER A 58 -28.37 -11.10 2.92
C SER A 58 -29.51 -12.10 2.75
N THR A 59 -29.25 -13.36 3.13
CA THR A 59 -30.28 -14.39 3.20
C THR A 59 -31.21 -14.19 4.39
N GLU A 60 -30.69 -13.63 5.47
CA GLU A 60 -31.45 -13.39 6.70
C GLU A 60 -32.26 -12.09 6.63
N ALA A 61 -33.36 -12.05 7.37
CA ALA A 61 -34.16 -10.86 7.56
C ALA A 61 -34.01 -10.39 9.01
N ASN A 62 -33.14 -9.41 9.25
CA ASN A 62 -32.91 -8.85 10.57
C ASN A 62 -32.84 -7.31 10.54
N PRO A 63 -33.66 -6.60 11.36
CA PRO A 63 -33.66 -5.14 11.43
C PRO A 63 -32.27 -4.51 11.65
N VAL A 64 -31.35 -5.22 12.31
CA VAL A 64 -29.98 -4.76 12.53
C VAL A 64 -29.24 -4.49 11.21
N VAL A 65 -29.43 -5.34 10.21
CA VAL A 65 -28.82 -5.19 8.88
C VAL A 65 -29.33 -3.90 8.23
N THR A 66 -30.65 -3.69 8.21
CA THR A 66 -31.27 -2.47 7.67
C THR A 66 -30.75 -1.22 8.35
N GLN A 67 -30.70 -1.21 9.69
CA GLN A 67 -30.24 -0.05 10.45
C GLN A 67 -28.76 0.24 10.22
N ARG A 68 -27.95 -0.80 10.07
CA ARG A 68 -26.53 -0.66 9.75
C ARG A 68 -26.34 -0.14 8.33
N ALA A 69 -27.04 -0.70 7.35
CA ALA A 69 -27.00 -0.27 5.95
C ALA A 69 -27.39 1.22 5.82
N ASN A 70 -28.50 1.62 6.44
CA ASN A 70 -28.95 3.02 6.49
C ASN A 70 -27.88 3.95 7.08
N LYS A 71 -27.22 3.54 8.17
CA LYS A 71 -26.17 4.33 8.80
C LYS A 71 -24.93 4.49 7.92
N LEU A 72 -24.61 3.46 7.11
CA LEU A 72 -23.49 3.44 6.19
C LEU A 72 -23.81 4.10 4.84
N GLY A 73 -25.09 4.26 4.51
CA GLY A 73 -25.56 4.80 3.24
C GLY A 73 -25.30 3.87 2.06
N ILE A 74 -25.39 2.56 2.30
CA ILE A 74 -25.32 1.44 1.36
C ILE A 74 -26.72 0.82 1.21
N ASP A 75 -27.06 0.38 0.00
CA ASP A 75 -28.33 -0.29 -0.26
C ASP A 75 -28.34 -1.70 0.35
N VAL A 76 -29.52 -2.24 0.67
CA VAL A 76 -29.65 -3.57 1.27
C VAL A 76 -30.87 -4.30 0.74
N VAL A 77 -30.67 -5.57 0.40
CA VAL A 77 -31.70 -6.54 0.09
C VAL A 77 -31.56 -7.72 1.07
N GLN A 78 -32.65 -8.10 1.70
CA GLN A 78 -32.73 -9.14 2.72
C GLN A 78 -33.77 -10.19 2.34
N ASN A 79 -33.79 -11.29 3.08
CA ASN A 79 -34.69 -12.42 2.81
C ASN A 79 -34.49 -12.99 1.40
N VAL A 80 -33.23 -13.04 0.95
CA VAL A 80 -32.85 -13.50 -0.38
C VAL A 80 -32.51 -14.98 -0.32
N GLU A 81 -33.32 -15.83 -0.95
CA GLU A 81 -33.05 -17.28 -1.01
C GLU A 81 -31.93 -17.63 -2.01
N ARG A 82 -31.87 -16.88 -3.12
CA ARG A 82 -30.94 -17.12 -4.24
C ARG A 82 -30.19 -15.84 -4.55
N LYS A 83 -28.97 -15.73 -4.01
CA LYS A 83 -28.18 -14.49 -4.12
C LYS A 83 -27.70 -14.26 -5.55
N ASP A 84 -27.52 -15.31 -6.35
CA ASP A 84 -27.22 -15.19 -7.78
C ASP A 84 -28.33 -14.51 -8.58
N VAL A 85 -29.60 -14.80 -8.26
CA VAL A 85 -30.76 -14.18 -8.90
C VAL A 85 -30.86 -12.70 -8.52
N GLU A 86 -30.72 -12.39 -7.23
CA GLU A 86 -30.76 -10.99 -6.78
C GLU A 86 -29.56 -10.19 -7.30
N LEU A 87 -28.37 -10.79 -7.37
CA LEU A 87 -27.19 -10.13 -7.94
C LEU A 87 -27.39 -9.80 -9.42
N ARG A 88 -27.97 -10.72 -10.21
CA ARG A 88 -28.32 -10.49 -11.62
C ARG A 88 -29.35 -9.37 -11.79
N LYS A 89 -30.37 -9.36 -10.93
CA LYS A 89 -31.39 -8.31 -10.93
C LYS A 89 -30.78 -6.95 -10.61
N TRP A 90 -30.02 -6.86 -9.53
CA TRP A 90 -29.33 -5.63 -9.13
C TRP A 90 -28.37 -5.14 -10.22
N ALA A 91 -27.57 -6.04 -10.80
CA ALA A 91 -26.67 -5.75 -11.92
C ALA A 91 -27.42 -5.11 -13.11
N SER A 92 -28.58 -5.67 -13.46
CA SER A 92 -29.44 -5.12 -14.52
C SER A 92 -30.04 -3.75 -14.16
N GLU A 93 -30.37 -3.51 -12.90
CA GLU A 93 -30.93 -2.22 -12.44
C GLU A 93 -29.90 -1.09 -12.48
N ILE A 94 -28.64 -1.40 -12.17
CA ILE A 94 -27.54 -0.42 -12.20
C ILE A 94 -26.83 -0.33 -13.56
N GLY A 95 -27.17 -1.22 -14.51
CA GLY A 95 -26.57 -1.25 -15.85
C GLY A 95 -25.10 -1.67 -15.87
N VAL A 96 -24.71 -2.61 -15.01
CA VAL A 96 -23.35 -3.15 -14.92
C VAL A 96 -23.34 -4.63 -15.24
N GLU A 97 -22.42 -5.08 -16.09
CA GLU A 97 -22.24 -6.50 -16.41
C GLU A 97 -21.65 -7.25 -15.22
N LEU A 98 -22.09 -8.50 -14.98
CA LEU A 98 -21.62 -9.32 -13.86
C LEU A 98 -20.10 -9.49 -13.83
N GLU A 99 -19.46 -9.51 -15.00
CA GLU A 99 -18.00 -9.62 -15.18
C GLU A 99 -17.23 -8.47 -14.49
N ASP A 100 -17.88 -7.31 -14.33
CA ASP A 100 -17.34 -6.11 -13.69
C ASP A 100 -17.83 -5.94 -12.24
N ILE A 101 -18.52 -6.96 -11.68
CA ILE A 101 -19.05 -6.92 -10.32
C ILE A 101 -18.21 -7.81 -9.41
N ALA A 102 -17.81 -7.23 -8.28
CA ALA A 102 -17.26 -8.00 -7.17
C ALA A 102 -18.38 -8.46 -6.23
N PHE A 103 -18.34 -9.74 -5.84
CA PHE A 103 -19.17 -10.25 -4.74
C PHE A 103 -18.26 -10.68 -3.59
N VAL A 104 -18.59 -10.27 -2.37
CA VAL A 104 -17.81 -10.57 -1.16
C VAL A 104 -18.63 -11.46 -0.24
N GLY A 105 -18.16 -12.67 0.03
CA GLY A 105 -18.84 -13.65 0.89
C GLY A 105 -17.92 -14.34 1.91
N ASN A 106 -18.50 -15.22 2.71
CA ASN A 106 -17.79 -16.01 3.72
C ASN A 106 -18.27 -17.45 3.87
N ASP A 107 -19.49 -17.80 3.45
CA ASP A 107 -20.07 -19.12 3.71
C ASP A 107 -20.78 -19.73 2.47
N ASP A 108 -21.24 -20.98 2.59
CA ASP A 108 -21.75 -21.77 1.48
C ASP A 108 -23.01 -21.15 0.81
N ASN A 109 -23.77 -20.33 1.55
CA ASN A 109 -24.91 -19.58 1.02
C ASN A 109 -24.50 -18.45 0.05
N ASP A 110 -23.21 -18.14 -0.08
CA ASP A 110 -22.66 -17.17 -1.03
C ASP A 110 -22.17 -17.80 -2.33
N LEU A 111 -22.03 -19.14 -2.38
CA LEU A 111 -21.42 -19.84 -3.51
C LEU A 111 -22.14 -19.61 -4.82
N ASP A 112 -23.46 -19.42 -4.80
CA ASP A 112 -24.24 -19.14 -6.00
C ASP A 112 -23.90 -17.75 -6.57
N ALA A 113 -23.85 -16.71 -5.74
CA ALA A 113 -23.49 -15.36 -6.11
C ALA A 113 -22.02 -15.24 -6.50
N LEU A 114 -21.12 -15.85 -5.73
CA LEU A 114 -19.69 -15.94 -6.05
C LEU A 114 -19.46 -16.63 -7.40
N GLY A 115 -20.26 -17.66 -7.72
CA GLY A 115 -20.15 -18.40 -8.98
C GLY A 115 -20.58 -17.60 -10.21
N VAL A 116 -21.39 -16.54 -10.05
CA VAL A 116 -21.87 -15.71 -11.16
C VAL A 116 -21.21 -14.33 -11.23
N ALA A 117 -20.58 -13.87 -10.14
CA ALA A 117 -19.82 -12.63 -10.12
C ALA A 117 -18.50 -12.77 -10.88
N GLY A 118 -18.09 -11.72 -11.60
CA GLY A 118 -16.81 -11.68 -12.31
C GLY A 118 -15.60 -11.66 -11.39
N ILE A 119 -15.74 -11.05 -10.20
CA ILE A 119 -14.70 -10.97 -9.19
C ILE A 119 -15.21 -11.56 -7.86
N PRO A 120 -15.18 -12.90 -7.66
CA PRO A 120 -15.51 -13.50 -6.39
C PRO A 120 -14.40 -13.27 -5.34
N ILE A 121 -14.76 -12.68 -4.21
CA ILE A 121 -13.85 -12.34 -3.11
C ILE A 121 -14.40 -12.98 -1.83
N CYS A 122 -13.54 -13.45 -0.95
CA CYS A 122 -13.95 -13.84 0.38
C CYS A 122 -13.07 -13.28 1.49
N VAL A 123 -13.62 -13.26 2.70
CA VAL A 123 -12.87 -12.85 3.88
C VAL A 123 -11.87 -13.92 4.34
N TRP A 124 -10.87 -13.54 5.14
CA TRP A 124 -9.82 -14.45 5.60
C TRP A 124 -10.35 -15.70 6.31
N ASP A 125 -11.40 -15.58 7.10
CA ASP A 125 -12.04 -16.64 7.90
C ASP A 125 -13.22 -17.34 7.20
N ALA A 126 -13.40 -17.11 5.90
CA ALA A 126 -14.38 -17.83 5.10
C ALA A 126 -14.16 -19.36 5.12
N THR A 127 -15.23 -20.12 4.84
CA THR A 127 -15.18 -21.58 4.69
C THR A 127 -14.21 -22.00 3.57
N SER A 128 -13.74 -23.25 3.62
CA SER A 128 -12.78 -23.74 2.61
C SER A 128 -13.40 -23.80 1.21
N SER A 129 -14.67 -24.22 1.12
CA SER A 129 -15.47 -24.23 -0.11
C SER A 129 -15.55 -22.86 -0.77
N VAL A 130 -15.77 -21.80 0.01
CA VAL A 130 -15.80 -20.42 -0.48
C VAL A 130 -14.42 -19.95 -0.94
N LYS A 131 -13.36 -20.26 -0.18
CA LYS A 131 -11.98 -19.89 -0.54
C LYS A 131 -11.54 -20.53 -1.86
N ASP A 132 -11.98 -21.75 -2.15
CA ASP A 132 -11.62 -22.49 -3.36
C ASP A 132 -12.14 -21.83 -4.65
N VAL A 133 -13.21 -21.05 -4.58
CA VAL A 133 -13.81 -20.37 -5.74
C VAL A 133 -13.44 -18.89 -5.85
N CYS A 134 -12.89 -18.29 -4.80
CA CYS A 134 -12.57 -16.87 -4.77
C CYS A 134 -11.24 -16.55 -5.45
N VAL A 135 -11.21 -15.47 -6.23
CA VAL A 135 -9.98 -14.98 -6.88
C VAL A 135 -9.12 -14.15 -5.95
N HIS A 136 -9.67 -13.74 -4.81
CA HIS A 136 -8.97 -13.02 -3.75
C HIS A 136 -9.54 -13.39 -2.40
N ILE A 137 -8.64 -13.51 -1.43
CA ILE A 137 -8.95 -13.72 -0.01
C ILE A 137 -8.32 -12.54 0.72
N THR A 138 -9.12 -11.84 1.53
CA THR A 138 -8.60 -10.71 2.32
C THR A 138 -7.60 -11.17 3.38
N GLU A 139 -6.75 -10.26 3.85
CA GLU A 139 -5.92 -10.48 5.03
C GLU A 139 -6.73 -10.32 6.32
N ALA A 140 -7.65 -9.36 6.34
CA ALA A 140 -8.55 -9.12 7.46
C ALA A 140 -9.69 -10.16 7.53
N ARG A 141 -10.15 -10.41 8.75
CA ARG A 141 -11.34 -11.24 9.04
C ARG A 141 -12.65 -10.47 8.85
N GLY A 142 -13.74 -11.20 8.68
CA GLY A 142 -15.10 -10.68 8.77
C GLY A 142 -15.30 -9.81 10.01
N GLY A 143 -15.89 -8.63 9.88
CA GLY A 143 -16.11 -7.72 11.02
C GLY A 143 -14.84 -7.15 11.66
N HIS A 144 -13.67 -7.36 11.05
CA HIS A 144 -12.37 -6.86 11.52
C HIS A 144 -11.66 -5.95 10.50
N GLY A 145 -12.41 -5.42 9.53
CA GLY A 145 -11.88 -4.49 8.52
C GLY A 145 -11.78 -5.07 7.12
N ALA A 146 -12.30 -6.27 6.86
CA ALA A 146 -12.28 -6.87 5.52
C ALA A 146 -12.98 -6.00 4.46
N VAL A 147 -14.14 -5.40 4.80
CA VAL A 147 -14.82 -4.47 3.89
C VAL A 147 -13.96 -3.24 3.63
N ARG A 148 -13.30 -2.69 4.66
CA ARG A 148 -12.35 -1.57 4.48
C ARG A 148 -11.19 -1.95 3.55
N GLU A 149 -10.59 -3.11 3.73
CA GLU A 149 -9.49 -3.62 2.90
C GLU A 149 -9.92 -3.71 1.43
N ILE A 150 -11.08 -4.31 1.16
CA ILE A 150 -11.64 -4.44 -0.20
C ILE A 150 -11.90 -3.06 -0.82
N CYS A 151 -12.47 -2.13 -0.04
CA CYS A 151 -12.66 -0.76 -0.52
C CYS A 151 -11.32 -0.11 -0.90
N GLU A 152 -10.26 -0.29 -0.11
CA GLU A 152 -8.93 0.25 -0.41
C GLU A 152 -8.30 -0.38 -1.65
N LEU A 153 -8.42 -1.70 -1.83
CA LEU A 153 -7.94 -2.37 -3.03
C LEU A 153 -8.61 -1.82 -4.30
N ILE A 154 -9.92 -1.57 -4.24
CA ILE A 154 -10.66 -0.97 -5.36
C ILE A 154 -10.20 0.48 -5.58
N LEU A 155 -10.14 1.29 -4.53
CA LEU A 155 -9.69 2.69 -4.62
C LEU A 155 -8.29 2.80 -5.22
N ASP A 156 -7.34 2.00 -4.76
CA ASP A 156 -5.96 2.01 -5.25
C ASP A 156 -5.91 1.62 -6.74
N SER A 157 -6.78 0.70 -7.17
CA SER A 157 -6.88 0.30 -8.58
C SER A 157 -7.49 1.39 -9.47
N HIS A 158 -8.43 2.18 -8.96
CA HIS A 158 -9.04 3.32 -9.67
C HIS A 158 -8.18 4.59 -9.61
N GLU A 159 -7.45 4.82 -8.52
CA GLU A 159 -6.45 5.90 -8.43
C GLU A 159 -5.29 5.65 -9.41
N SER A 160 -4.95 4.38 -9.68
CA SER A 160 -4.02 4.06 -10.77
C SER A 160 -4.55 4.36 -12.17
N ASP A 161 -5.84 4.62 -12.38
CA ASP A 161 -6.42 5.09 -13.64
C ASP A 161 -6.55 6.64 -13.68
N SER A 162 -6.67 7.31 -12.53
CA SER A 162 -6.39 8.77 -12.47
C SER A 162 -4.92 9.10 -12.75
N HIS A 163 -4.07 8.07 -12.67
CA HIS A 163 -2.69 8.02 -13.14
C HIS A 163 -2.53 7.04 -14.33
N ASP A 164 -3.57 6.88 -15.17
CA ASP A 164 -3.32 6.76 -16.61
C ASP A 164 -2.73 8.12 -17.05
N LEU A 165 -1.49 8.34 -16.63
CA LEU A 165 -0.53 9.12 -17.36
C LEU A 165 -0.65 8.63 -18.79
N ASP A 166 -1.02 9.52 -19.70
CA ASP A 166 -0.68 9.44 -21.11
C ASP A 166 0.53 8.51 -21.30
N VAL A 167 0.29 7.24 -21.64
CA VAL A 167 1.39 6.28 -21.91
C VAL A 167 2.15 6.69 -23.19
N LEU A 168 1.72 7.80 -23.80
CA LEU A 168 2.38 8.50 -24.90
C LEU A 168 3.12 9.77 -24.47
N SER A 169 3.03 10.23 -23.22
CA SER A 169 3.86 11.31 -22.70
C SER A 169 4.83 10.73 -21.68
N VAL A 170 6.05 10.46 -22.14
CA VAL A 170 7.18 10.31 -21.21
C VAL A 170 7.30 11.63 -20.47
N VAL A 171 6.89 11.66 -19.20
CA VAL A 171 7.23 12.77 -18.32
C VAL A 171 8.72 12.64 -18.06
N ILE A 172 9.52 13.43 -18.77
CA ILE A 172 10.94 13.60 -18.50
C ILE A 172 11.01 14.69 -17.41
N PRO A 173 11.21 14.32 -16.14
CA PRO A 173 11.35 15.32 -15.09
C PRO A 173 12.53 16.25 -15.40
N ASP A 174 12.34 17.53 -15.12
CA ASP A 174 13.40 18.51 -15.25
C ASP A 174 14.56 18.15 -14.32
N LYS A 175 15.78 18.26 -14.86
CA LYS A 175 16.98 18.10 -14.04
C LYS A 175 17.10 19.30 -13.13
N ILE A 176 17.12 19.06 -11.82
CA ILE A 176 17.37 20.09 -10.82
C ILE A 176 18.80 19.95 -10.35
N ASP A 177 19.64 20.91 -10.71
CA ASP A 177 20.97 21.06 -10.15
C ASP A 177 20.85 21.56 -8.70
N MET A 178 21.37 20.79 -7.75
CA MET A 178 21.34 21.14 -6.33
C MET A 178 22.54 22.04 -5.94
N GLY A 179 23.34 22.45 -6.92
CA GLY A 179 24.50 23.32 -6.77
C GLY A 179 25.78 22.57 -6.43
N ALA A 180 26.92 23.24 -6.68
CA ALA A 180 28.23 22.72 -6.31
C ALA A 180 28.36 22.60 -4.79
N ARG A 181 28.80 21.43 -4.33
CA ARG A 181 29.13 21.16 -2.94
C ARG A 181 30.64 20.97 -2.80
N VAL A 182 31.14 21.11 -1.57
CA VAL A 182 32.57 20.94 -1.28
C VAL A 182 33.05 19.55 -1.70
N TRP A 183 32.18 18.54 -1.59
CA TRP A 183 32.48 17.15 -1.95
C TRP A 183 32.26 16.80 -3.44
N GLY A 184 31.64 17.68 -4.23
CA GLY A 184 31.24 17.34 -5.61
C GLY A 184 29.95 18.02 -6.08
N GLU A 185 29.18 17.34 -6.91
CA GLU A 185 27.94 17.84 -7.52
C GLU A 185 26.80 16.81 -7.36
N GLU A 186 25.58 17.33 -7.19
CA GLU A 186 24.36 16.53 -7.06
C GLU A 186 23.30 17.08 -8.02
N THR A 187 22.79 16.24 -8.91
CA THR A 187 21.68 16.59 -9.79
C THR A 187 20.54 15.61 -9.56
N THR A 188 19.36 16.11 -9.22
CA THR A 188 18.16 15.29 -9.21
C THR A 188 17.74 15.04 -10.66
N LEU A 189 17.74 13.77 -11.07
CA LEU A 189 17.36 13.37 -12.42
C LEU A 189 15.85 13.10 -12.53
N ALA A 190 15.23 12.55 -11.47
CA ALA A 190 13.81 12.25 -11.47
C ALA A 190 13.23 12.17 -10.05
N LEU A 191 11.98 12.60 -9.92
CA LEU A 191 11.10 12.26 -8.79
C LEU A 191 9.80 11.71 -9.38
N ALA A 192 9.68 10.38 -9.44
CA ALA A 192 8.57 9.70 -10.07
C ALA A 192 7.54 9.26 -9.01
N SER A 193 6.32 9.78 -9.13
CA SER A 193 5.14 9.38 -8.36
C SER A 193 5.32 9.36 -6.84
N LYS A 194 6.24 10.18 -6.29
CA LYS A 194 6.62 10.16 -4.86
C LYS A 194 7.04 8.78 -4.32
N LYS A 195 7.43 7.88 -5.22
CA LYS A 195 7.84 6.51 -4.93
C LYS A 195 9.32 6.28 -5.20
N VAL A 196 9.85 6.96 -6.22
CA VAL A 196 11.23 6.79 -6.67
C VAL A 196 11.88 8.14 -6.91
N MET A 197 13.05 8.34 -6.34
CA MET A 197 13.96 9.45 -6.61
C MET A 197 15.21 8.91 -7.29
N MET A 198 15.63 9.55 -8.36
CA MET A 198 16.88 9.23 -9.05
C MET A 198 17.79 10.45 -9.08
N LYS A 199 19.07 10.25 -8.79
CA LYS A 199 20.09 11.29 -8.74
C LYS A 199 21.31 10.89 -9.52
N LYS A 200 21.99 11.89 -10.06
CA LYS A 200 23.36 11.81 -10.55
C LYS A 200 24.26 12.47 -9.52
N LEU A 201 25.21 11.72 -8.98
CA LEU A 201 26.20 12.21 -8.04
C LEU A 201 27.57 12.18 -8.69
N PHE A 202 28.26 13.31 -8.68
CA PHE A 202 29.69 13.36 -8.98
C PHE A 202 30.42 13.66 -7.68
N VAL A 203 31.26 12.74 -7.22
CA VAL A 203 32.01 12.86 -5.97
C VAL A 203 33.49 13.00 -6.30
N LYS A 204 34.12 14.06 -5.83
CA LYS A 204 35.54 14.35 -6.09
C LYS A 204 36.44 13.40 -5.31
N ALA A 205 37.58 13.04 -5.88
CA ALA A 205 38.59 12.22 -5.22
C ALA A 205 38.95 12.78 -3.82
N GLY A 206 39.04 11.90 -2.83
CA GLY A 206 39.31 12.22 -1.43
C GLY A 206 38.10 12.77 -0.65
N CYS A 207 36.94 12.97 -1.28
CA CYS A 207 35.74 13.40 -0.58
C CYS A 207 34.92 12.20 -0.11
N LYS A 208 34.25 12.36 1.05
CA LYS A 208 33.40 11.33 1.65
C LYS A 208 32.10 11.89 2.19
N GLY A 209 31.06 11.07 2.16
CA GLY A 209 29.87 11.26 2.97
C GLY A 209 30.17 11.04 4.45
N GLY A 210 29.25 11.40 5.33
CA GLY A 210 29.33 10.95 6.72
C GLY A 210 28.83 9.52 6.86
N LEU A 211 29.31 8.81 7.88
CA LEU A 211 28.85 7.49 8.27
C LEU A 211 27.42 7.59 8.81
N GLN A 212 26.48 6.90 8.17
CA GLN A 212 25.06 7.14 8.38
C GLN A 212 24.21 5.89 8.19
N TYR A 213 22.96 5.92 8.66
CA TYR A 213 21.90 5.00 8.23
C TYR A 213 20.59 5.77 7.98
N HIS A 214 19.63 5.09 7.36
CA HIS A 214 18.27 5.60 7.10
C HIS A 214 17.22 4.77 7.84
N ARG A 215 16.14 5.36 8.37
CA ARG A 215 15.08 4.57 9.06
C ARG A 215 14.03 4.01 8.09
N LYS A 216 13.76 4.71 6.99
CA LYS A 216 12.72 4.40 5.99
C LYS A 216 13.26 4.33 4.57
N ARG A 217 14.34 5.06 4.25
CA ARG A 217 14.88 5.10 2.89
C ARG A 217 15.53 3.77 2.50
N HIS A 218 15.16 3.30 1.32
CA HIS A 218 15.88 2.29 0.55
C HIS A 218 16.75 3.02 -0.46
N GLU A 219 18.03 2.72 -0.52
CA GLU A 219 18.99 3.42 -1.39
C GLU A 219 19.80 2.41 -2.19
N MET A 220 19.97 2.64 -3.48
CA MET A 220 20.80 1.82 -4.35
C MET A 220 21.58 2.70 -5.31
N GLY A 221 22.75 2.25 -5.70
CA GLY A 221 23.59 3.00 -6.62
C GLY A 221 24.25 2.11 -7.66
N TYR A 222 24.54 2.72 -8.80
CA TYR A 222 25.36 2.17 -9.86
C TYR A 222 26.56 3.10 -10.10
N VAL A 223 27.77 2.55 -9.96
CA VAL A 223 29.01 3.29 -10.22
C VAL A 223 29.22 3.33 -11.73
N VAL A 224 29.01 4.50 -12.33
CA VAL A 224 29.17 4.70 -13.77
C VAL A 224 30.66 4.71 -14.14
N SER A 225 31.47 5.42 -13.36
CA SER A 225 32.92 5.53 -13.57
C SER A 225 33.63 5.94 -12.29
N GLY A 226 34.94 5.70 -12.23
CA GLY A 226 35.78 6.04 -11.08
C GLY A 226 35.94 4.87 -10.12
N LYS A 227 36.31 5.21 -8.88
CA LYS A 227 36.64 4.24 -7.84
C LYS A 227 36.28 4.82 -6.48
N MET A 228 35.53 4.06 -5.70
CA MET A 228 35.10 4.48 -4.36
C MET A 228 35.29 3.36 -3.33
N LEU A 229 35.47 3.77 -2.09
CA LEU A 229 35.45 2.94 -0.91
C LEU A 229 34.07 3.05 -0.27
N VAL A 230 33.38 1.92 -0.20
CA VAL A 230 32.12 1.79 0.52
C VAL A 230 32.39 1.09 1.85
N ARG A 231 31.98 1.74 2.93
CA ARG A 231 32.00 1.17 4.28
C ARG A 231 30.59 0.76 4.65
N ILE A 232 30.39 -0.46 5.14
CA ILE A 232 29.08 -0.95 5.61
C ILE A 232 29.23 -1.70 6.94
N GLY A 233 28.19 -1.67 7.78
CA GLY A 233 28.22 -2.38 9.05
C GLY A 233 27.05 -2.06 10.00
N ASP A 234 27.30 -2.26 11.30
CA ASP A 234 26.38 -1.98 12.40
C ASP A 234 26.80 -0.75 13.24
N GLY A 235 27.80 0.00 12.76
CA GLY A 235 28.40 1.15 13.46
C GLY A 235 29.54 0.78 14.42
N LYS A 236 29.68 -0.48 14.82
CA LYS A 236 30.80 -1.00 15.63
C LYS A 236 31.76 -1.84 14.78
N ASN A 237 31.21 -2.66 13.90
CA ASN A 237 31.90 -3.56 13.00
C ASN A 237 31.72 -3.04 11.57
N ILE A 238 32.75 -2.39 11.04
CA ILE A 238 32.74 -1.81 9.69
C ILE A 238 33.56 -2.69 8.74
N LYS A 239 32.93 -3.06 7.62
CA LYS A 239 33.58 -3.71 6.48
C LYS A 239 33.81 -2.68 5.38
N GLU A 240 34.98 -2.72 4.76
CA GLU A 240 35.35 -1.89 3.63
C GLU A 240 35.29 -2.69 2.32
N ILE A 241 34.73 -2.07 1.28
CA ILE A 241 34.54 -2.65 -0.04
C ILE A 241 34.97 -1.61 -1.07
N ILE A 242 35.89 -1.97 -1.97
CA ILE A 242 36.23 -1.12 -3.11
C ILE A 242 35.24 -1.40 -4.24
N MET A 243 34.65 -0.35 -4.78
CA MET A 243 33.76 -0.38 -5.94
C MET A 243 34.35 0.44 -7.07
N THR A 244 34.15 -0.03 -8.29
CA THR A 244 34.66 0.52 -9.55
C THR A 244 33.53 0.63 -10.58
N GLY A 245 33.81 1.26 -11.74
CA GLY A 245 32.83 1.37 -12.81
C GLY A 245 32.20 0.02 -13.20
N GLY A 246 30.87 -0.05 -13.19
CA GLY A 246 30.09 -1.27 -13.43
C GLY A 246 29.52 -1.92 -12.16
N ASP A 247 30.07 -1.60 -11.00
CA ASP A 247 29.58 -2.14 -9.73
C ASP A 247 28.29 -1.45 -9.28
N HIS A 248 27.50 -2.15 -8.48
CA HIS A 248 26.23 -1.68 -7.94
C HIS A 248 26.05 -2.11 -6.49
N TYR A 249 25.27 -1.34 -5.73
CA TYR A 249 25.04 -1.57 -4.32
C TYR A 249 23.59 -1.28 -3.94
N TYR A 250 23.19 -1.81 -2.79
CA TYR A 250 21.91 -1.54 -2.16
C TYR A 250 22.10 -1.44 -0.64
N PHE A 251 21.64 -0.34 -0.08
CA PHE A 251 21.59 -0.05 1.34
C PHE A 251 20.13 -0.10 1.82
N PRO A 252 19.73 -1.17 2.54
CA PRO A 252 18.43 -1.22 3.19
C PRO A 252 18.38 -0.25 4.39
N PRO A 253 17.17 0.08 4.88
CA PRO A 253 17.03 0.78 6.15
C PRO A 253 17.85 0.14 7.27
N TYR A 254 18.37 0.99 8.16
CA TYR A 254 19.23 0.68 9.30
C TYR A 254 20.62 0.12 9.01
N LEU A 255 20.99 -0.13 7.74
CA LEU A 255 22.38 -0.44 7.42
C LEU A 255 23.24 0.81 7.59
N VAL A 256 24.24 0.75 8.47
CA VAL A 256 25.24 1.82 8.59
C VAL A 256 26.14 1.74 7.37
N HIS A 257 26.26 2.85 6.63
CA HIS A 257 27.05 2.95 5.43
C HIS A 257 27.76 4.31 5.29
N GLN A 258 28.84 4.34 4.50
CA GLN A 258 29.54 5.55 4.08
C GLN A 258 30.18 5.30 2.72
N GLU A 259 30.22 6.35 1.91
CA GLU A 259 30.84 6.36 0.60
C GLU A 259 31.99 7.38 0.60
N GLU A 260 33.15 6.96 0.12
CA GLU A 260 34.33 7.81 -0.06
C GLU A 260 34.89 7.62 -1.47
N ALA A 261 35.02 8.69 -2.24
CA ALA A 261 35.61 8.64 -3.55
C ALA A 261 37.14 8.51 -3.43
N ILE A 262 37.71 7.41 -3.92
CA ILE A 262 39.18 7.23 -4.03
C ILE A 262 39.67 8.01 -5.26
N GLU A 263 38.91 7.94 -6.34
CA GLU A 263 39.09 8.71 -7.57
C GLU A 263 37.80 9.50 -7.85
N ASP A 264 37.84 10.47 -8.76
CA ASP A 264 36.63 11.17 -9.21
C ASP A 264 35.60 10.14 -9.69
N THR A 265 34.46 10.09 -8.99
CA THR A 265 33.48 9.00 -9.13
C THR A 265 32.13 9.55 -9.55
N LEU A 266 31.55 8.94 -10.58
CA LEU A 266 30.20 9.24 -11.05
C LEU A 266 29.27 8.09 -10.68
N ILE A 267 28.16 8.43 -10.00
CA ILE A 267 27.17 7.47 -9.50
C ILE A 267 25.80 7.87 -10.00
N ILE A 268 25.01 6.89 -10.44
CA ILE A 268 23.55 7.04 -10.51
C ILE A 268 22.96 6.37 -9.28
N GLU A 269 22.33 7.17 -8.44
CA GLU A 269 21.63 6.72 -7.23
C GLU A 269 20.12 6.68 -7.49
N CYS A 270 19.46 5.64 -7.00
CA CYS A 270 18.02 5.51 -6.95
C CYS A 270 17.59 5.23 -5.51
N SER A 271 16.59 5.94 -5.00
CA SER A 271 16.13 5.78 -3.63
C SER A 271 14.63 6.03 -3.47
N THR A 272 14.04 5.53 -2.39
CA THR A 272 12.71 5.98 -1.99
C THR A 272 12.80 7.44 -1.48
N PRO A 273 11.86 8.33 -1.84
CA PRO A 273 12.01 9.78 -1.68
C PRO A 273 11.72 10.29 -0.26
N TRP A 274 12.14 9.53 0.76
CA TRP A 274 12.11 9.99 2.13
C TRP A 274 13.17 11.06 2.34
N THR A 275 12.77 12.24 2.78
CA THR A 275 13.67 13.25 3.32
C THR A 275 13.73 13.16 4.82
N ASN A 276 14.75 13.78 5.41
CA ASN A 276 14.79 13.95 6.87
C ASN A 276 14.81 12.63 7.65
N ASP A 277 15.37 11.57 7.07
CA ASP A 277 15.36 10.20 7.61
C ASP A 277 16.76 9.67 7.96
N ARG A 278 17.78 10.49 7.74
CA ARG A 278 19.18 10.12 7.97
C ARG A 278 19.58 10.28 9.43
N VAL A 279 20.34 9.31 9.95
CA VAL A 279 21.02 9.37 11.25
C VAL A 279 22.52 9.23 11.05
N ARG A 280 23.32 10.20 11.54
CA ARG A 280 24.79 10.16 11.55
C ARG A 280 25.30 9.29 12.70
N VAL A 281 26.43 8.61 12.59
CA VAL A 281 26.92 7.72 13.67
C VAL A 281 28.35 8.02 14.14
N GLU A 282 28.98 9.07 13.61
CA GLU A 282 30.32 9.48 14.02
C GLU A 282 30.40 9.97 15.47
N ALA A 283 31.58 9.86 16.08
CA ALA A 283 31.79 10.19 17.49
C ALA A 283 31.51 11.67 17.82
N GLU A 284 31.86 12.58 16.93
CA GLU A 284 31.58 14.02 17.02
C GLU A 284 30.08 14.36 17.02
N TYR A 285 29.26 13.37 16.69
CA TYR A 285 27.82 13.44 16.53
C TYR A 285 27.09 12.64 17.63
N GLN A 286 27.78 12.05 18.61
CA GLN A 286 27.15 11.33 19.72
C GLN A 286 26.43 12.29 20.69
N GLN A 287 25.21 11.93 21.11
CA GLN A 287 24.46 12.71 22.10
C GLN A 287 24.85 12.31 23.54
N PRO A 288 24.74 13.23 24.52
CA PRO A 288 25.18 12.99 25.90
C PRO A 288 24.47 11.85 26.64
N ASP A 289 23.32 11.40 26.14
CA ASP A 289 22.42 10.41 26.74
C ASP A 289 22.64 8.97 26.25
N GLY A 290 23.65 8.74 25.41
CA GLY A 290 23.95 7.41 24.88
C GLY A 290 23.12 7.01 23.66
N GLU A 291 22.30 7.91 23.12
CA GLU A 291 21.76 7.76 21.76
C GLU A 291 22.86 8.02 20.72
N VAL A 292 22.96 7.14 19.72
CA VAL A 292 23.98 7.25 18.67
C VAL A 292 23.49 8.24 17.60
N GLY A 293 24.14 9.40 17.49
CA GLY A 293 24.09 10.25 16.30
C GLY A 293 23.50 11.65 16.42
N LEU A 294 24.01 12.58 15.58
CA LEU A 294 23.44 13.92 15.45
C LEU A 294 22.18 13.75 14.64
N ARG A 295 21.04 13.95 15.30
CA ARG A 295 19.74 14.02 14.64
C ARG A 295 19.82 15.20 13.66
N THR A 296 20.03 14.94 12.37
CA THR A 296 19.67 15.95 11.36
C THR A 296 18.17 16.19 11.34
N THR A 297 17.39 15.33 12.01
CA THR A 297 15.92 15.38 12.16
C THR A 297 15.40 14.56 13.36
N ILE A 298 14.31 15.05 13.96
CA ILE A 298 13.62 14.46 15.11
C ILE A 298 12.84 13.22 14.65
N PRO A 299 12.84 12.07 15.40
CA PRO A 299 11.97 10.94 15.10
C PRO A 299 10.50 11.37 14.95
N GLY A 300 9.87 11.00 13.83
CA GLY A 300 8.49 11.39 13.52
C GLY A 300 8.32 12.61 12.61
N GLU A 301 9.41 13.30 12.22
CA GLU A 301 9.40 14.39 11.25
C GLU A 301 9.84 13.96 9.84
N GLU A 302 9.85 12.66 9.53
CA GLU A 302 10.20 12.19 8.19
C GLU A 302 9.13 12.59 7.18
N VAL A 303 9.54 13.25 6.09
CA VAL A 303 8.63 13.73 5.04
C VAL A 303 8.87 12.95 3.76
N LEU A 304 7.82 12.34 3.23
CA LEU A 304 7.81 11.78 1.88
C LEU A 304 7.67 12.94 0.89
N LEU A 305 8.68 13.15 0.03
CA LEU A 305 8.61 14.14 -1.05
C LEU A 305 7.65 13.69 -2.15
#